data_AF-A0A933T3G0-F1
#
_entry.id   AF-A0A933T3G0-F1
#
_cell.length_a   1.000
_cell.length_b   1.000
_cell.length_c   1.000
_cell.angle_alpha   90.00
_cell.angle_beta   90.00
_cell.angle_gamma   90.00
#
_symmetry.space_group_name_H-M   'P 1'
#
loop_
_entity.id
_entity.type
_entity.pdbx_description
1 polymer ?
#
loop_
_entity_poly.entity_id
_entity_poly.type
_entity_poly.pdbx_seq_one_letter_code
_entity_poly.pdbx_strand_id
1 'polypeptide(L)'
;GITLKPFKIKRCTNNCIFCFVSQLPKGLRKSLYIKDEDYRMSFLYGNYVTLTNLSAQDKKRIAQQRLGPLYISVHSTNKAIRNALLGNPKAGDVLKELKFLKENKIRMHVQIVLCPGYNDDKELQRTIRDLYGFYPYVSSIAVVPVGITMHRKSRLIGVEKEDALRALDIIDSFQKRFRKKHGVSVVYGADELYIKGGVNFPALSEYGELPQIENGVGMVPLFISQAKKIKAPQNPEKKKTSLTFTGTSFYPYLKKITDRLLEKEGININVIPVENTFFGKAITVTGLLTGRDVIRELSDKTDGHECLLIPDVVFRDGEDVFLDDISKKDVEDALGIKVKVIESAPEGIMKGMEAVC
;
A
#
# COMPACT_ATOMS: atom_id res chain seq x y z
N GLY A 1 5.77 -37.04 -20.86
CA GLY A 1 5.98 -35.89 -19.95
C GLY A 1 4.81 -34.93 -20.06
N ILE A 2 4.40 -34.30 -18.97
CA ILE A 2 3.35 -33.27 -19.00
C ILE A 2 4.00 -31.95 -19.42
N THR A 3 3.69 -31.46 -20.62
CA THR A 3 4.12 -30.14 -21.06
C THR A 3 3.17 -29.09 -20.49
N LEU A 4 3.62 -28.38 -19.46
CA LEU A 4 2.87 -27.26 -18.89
C LEU A 4 2.91 -26.08 -19.86
N LYS A 5 1.74 -25.56 -20.25
CA LYS A 5 1.66 -24.33 -21.04
C LYS A 5 2.25 -23.17 -20.20
N PRO A 6 3.03 -22.27 -20.82
CA PRO A 6 3.61 -21.13 -20.11
C PRO A 6 2.52 -20.27 -19.47
N PHE A 7 2.76 -19.83 -18.24
CA PHE A 7 1.84 -19.00 -17.47
C PHE A 7 1.77 -17.59 -18.07
N LYS A 8 0.78 -17.35 -18.93
CA LYS A 8 0.54 -16.02 -19.49
C LYS A 8 -0.38 -15.23 -18.57
N ILE A 9 0.12 -14.11 -18.04
CA ILE A 9 -0.65 -13.16 -17.21
C ILE A 9 -1.67 -12.43 -18.10
N LYS A 10 -2.93 -12.37 -17.65
CA LYS A 10 -3.95 -11.54 -18.30
C LYS A 10 -3.68 -10.07 -18.02
N ARG A 11 -3.66 -9.26 -19.09
CA ARG A 11 -3.41 -7.82 -19.00
C ARG A 11 -4.72 -7.04 -18.88
N CYS A 12 -4.67 -5.97 -18.09
CA CYS A 12 -5.76 -5.01 -17.97
C CYS A 12 -5.96 -4.25 -19.29
N THR A 13 -7.22 -4.08 -19.68
CA THR A 13 -7.63 -3.26 -20.84
C THR A 13 -8.28 -1.94 -20.43
N ASN A 14 -8.39 -1.67 -19.13
CA ASN A 14 -8.93 -0.42 -18.62
C ASN A 14 -7.93 0.72 -18.81
N ASN A 15 -8.47 1.92 -19.02
CA ASN A 15 -7.70 3.16 -19.10
C ASN A 15 -8.04 4.08 -17.94
N CYS A 16 -7.94 3.54 -16.71
CA CYS A 16 -8.40 4.24 -15.52
C CYS A 16 -7.74 5.60 -15.40
N ILE A 17 -8.52 6.62 -15.08
CA ILE A 17 -8.03 8.00 -14.94
C ILE A 17 -7.02 8.15 -13.80
N PHE A 18 -7.04 7.21 -12.84
CA PHE A 18 -6.16 7.12 -11.68
C PHE A 18 -5.11 6.00 -11.78
N CYS A 19 -4.96 5.32 -12.93
CA CYS A 19 -4.08 4.16 -13.04
C CYS A 19 -2.62 4.55 -12.79
N PHE A 20 -2.02 4.11 -11.68
CA PHE A 20 -0.63 4.43 -11.32
C PHE A 20 0.35 3.99 -12.42
N VAL A 21 0.17 2.79 -12.99
CA VAL A 21 0.99 2.28 -14.10
C VAL A 21 0.93 3.18 -15.35
N SER A 22 -0.23 3.77 -15.67
CA SER A 22 -0.36 4.74 -16.77
C SER A 22 0.37 6.06 -16.49
N GLN A 23 0.63 6.37 -15.21
CA GLN A 23 1.29 7.58 -14.76
C GLN A 23 2.82 7.38 -14.61
N LEU A 24 3.37 6.23 -14.97
CA LEU A 24 4.81 5.99 -14.91
C LEU A 24 5.54 6.77 -16.04
N PRO A 25 6.70 7.38 -15.76
CA PRO A 25 7.53 7.98 -16.80
C PRO A 25 8.02 6.91 -17.79
N LYS A 26 8.45 7.32 -18.98
CA LYS A 26 9.09 6.41 -19.96
C LYS A 26 10.50 6.03 -19.48
N GLY A 27 10.99 4.88 -19.92
CA GLY A 27 12.38 4.44 -19.68
C GLY A 27 12.57 3.58 -18.43
N LEU A 28 11.50 3.25 -17.71
CA LEU A 28 11.54 2.25 -16.65
C LEU A 28 11.57 0.83 -17.24
N ARG A 29 11.87 -0.16 -16.39
CA ARG A 29 11.83 -1.57 -16.78
C ARG A 29 10.45 -2.01 -17.28
N LYS A 30 10.44 -2.91 -18.26
CA LYS A 30 9.22 -3.39 -18.95
C LYS A 30 8.17 -4.00 -18.01
N SER A 31 8.60 -4.64 -16.92
CA SER A 31 7.71 -5.28 -15.95
C SER A 31 6.81 -4.28 -15.20
N LEU A 32 7.30 -3.07 -14.91
CA LEU A 32 6.52 -2.03 -14.21
C LEU A 32 5.34 -1.50 -15.04
N TYR A 33 5.42 -1.62 -16.37
CA TYR A 33 4.32 -1.22 -17.26
C TYR A 33 3.26 -2.31 -17.46
N ILE A 34 3.42 -3.48 -16.85
CA ILE A 34 2.42 -4.55 -16.93
C ILE A 34 1.29 -4.23 -15.97
N LYS A 35 0.12 -3.90 -16.54
CA LYS A 35 -1.13 -3.85 -15.79
C LYS A 35 -1.69 -5.26 -15.68
N ASP A 36 -1.58 -5.85 -14.50
CA ASP A 36 -2.20 -7.14 -14.20
C ASP A 36 -3.72 -7.00 -14.04
N GLU A 37 -4.44 -8.02 -14.47
CA GLU A 37 -5.90 -8.16 -14.37
C GLU A 37 -6.27 -9.65 -14.34
N ASP A 38 -5.37 -10.47 -13.78
CA ASP A 38 -5.51 -11.92 -13.71
C ASP A 38 -6.02 -12.36 -12.34
N TYR A 39 -7.23 -12.93 -12.29
CA TYR A 39 -7.82 -13.42 -11.05
C TYR A 39 -6.95 -14.46 -10.32
N ARG A 40 -6.05 -15.16 -11.03
CA ARG A 40 -5.10 -16.10 -10.41
C ARG A 40 -4.08 -15.37 -9.55
N MET A 41 -3.58 -14.23 -10.01
CA MET A 41 -2.68 -13.39 -9.23
C MET A 41 -3.43 -12.74 -8.06
N SER A 42 -4.71 -12.44 -8.25
CA SER A 42 -5.56 -11.95 -7.16
C SER A 42 -5.64 -12.93 -6.00
N PHE A 43 -5.96 -14.20 -6.29
CA PHE A 43 -6.02 -15.23 -5.26
C PHE A 43 -4.64 -15.61 -4.68
N LEU A 44 -3.59 -15.66 -5.51
CA LEU A 44 -2.26 -16.13 -5.07
C LEU A 44 -1.44 -15.06 -4.33
N TYR A 45 -1.56 -13.80 -4.75
CA TYR A 45 -0.68 -12.71 -4.32
C TYR A 45 -1.42 -11.47 -3.84
N GLY A 46 -2.76 -11.50 -3.79
CA GLY A 46 -3.53 -10.35 -3.34
C GLY A 46 -3.69 -9.24 -4.38
N ASN A 47 -3.33 -9.49 -5.64
CA ASN A 47 -3.43 -8.48 -6.70
C ASN A 47 -4.88 -8.04 -6.94
N TYR A 48 -5.09 -6.73 -7.00
CA TYR A 48 -6.40 -6.15 -7.18
C TYR A 48 -6.88 -6.22 -8.64
N VAL A 49 -8.02 -6.88 -8.86
CA VAL A 49 -8.66 -7.00 -10.17
C VAL A 49 -9.98 -6.25 -10.24
N THR A 50 -10.27 -5.61 -11.36
CA THR A 50 -11.51 -4.89 -11.66
C THR A 50 -12.63 -5.81 -12.17
N LEU A 51 -12.32 -7.08 -12.45
CA LEU A 51 -13.23 -8.10 -13.02
C LEU A 51 -13.74 -7.79 -14.43
N THR A 52 -13.28 -6.73 -15.09
CA THR A 52 -13.84 -6.30 -16.39
C THR A 52 -13.48 -7.22 -17.56
N ASN A 53 -12.51 -8.11 -17.39
CA ASN A 53 -12.02 -9.03 -18.43
C ASN A 53 -12.32 -10.51 -18.12
N LEU A 54 -13.19 -10.80 -17.13
CA LEU A 54 -13.56 -12.17 -16.80
C LEU A 54 -14.42 -12.81 -17.91
N SER A 55 -13.90 -13.86 -18.53
CA SER A 55 -14.65 -14.69 -19.46
C SER A 55 -15.56 -15.67 -18.73
N ALA A 56 -16.55 -16.24 -19.44
CA ALA A 56 -17.40 -17.30 -18.89
C ALA A 56 -16.60 -18.51 -18.40
N GLN A 57 -15.50 -18.86 -19.08
CA GLN A 57 -14.61 -19.94 -18.67
C GLN A 57 -13.87 -19.63 -17.36
N ASP A 58 -13.45 -18.36 -17.17
CA ASP A 58 -12.83 -17.94 -15.92
C ASP A 58 -13.82 -18.03 -14.77
N LYS A 59 -15.04 -17.53 -14.96
CA LYS A 59 -16.11 -17.60 -13.95
C LYS A 59 -16.41 -19.05 -13.56
N LYS A 60 -16.54 -19.95 -14.55
CA LYS A 60 -16.72 -21.39 -14.32
C LYS A 60 -15.57 -21.95 -13.50
N ARG A 61 -14.33 -21.60 -13.83
CA ARG A 61 -13.15 -22.09 -13.11
C ARG A 61 -13.08 -21.57 -11.67
N ILE A 62 -13.31 -20.27 -11.46
CA ILE A 62 -13.38 -19.66 -10.12
C ILE A 62 -14.40 -20.39 -9.25
N ALA A 63 -15.60 -20.64 -9.78
CA ALA A 63 -16.66 -21.36 -9.07
C ALA A 63 -16.29 -22.83 -8.77
N GLN A 64 -15.85 -23.58 -9.78
CA GLN A 64 -15.53 -25.00 -9.65
C GLN A 64 -14.35 -25.26 -8.69
N GLN A 65 -13.33 -24.41 -8.74
CA GLN A 65 -12.12 -24.56 -7.93
C GLN A 65 -12.16 -23.73 -6.64
N ARG A 66 -13.26 -23.00 -6.40
CA ARG A 66 -13.46 -22.09 -5.26
C ARG A 66 -12.27 -21.13 -5.04
N LEU A 67 -11.79 -20.52 -6.12
CA LEU A 67 -10.61 -19.65 -6.08
C LEU A 67 -10.94 -18.36 -5.30
N GLY A 68 -10.46 -18.27 -4.07
CA GLY A 68 -10.63 -17.12 -3.20
C GLY A 68 -9.76 -17.20 -1.93
N PRO A 69 -9.59 -16.08 -1.21
CA PRO A 69 -10.26 -14.80 -1.42
C PRO A 69 -9.79 -14.10 -2.71
N LEU A 70 -10.69 -13.30 -3.32
CA LEU A 70 -10.35 -12.43 -4.44
C LEU A 70 -10.27 -10.98 -3.97
N TYR A 71 -9.29 -10.25 -4.50
CA TYR A 71 -9.02 -8.86 -4.20
C TYR A 71 -9.53 -8.00 -5.36
N ILE A 72 -10.57 -7.18 -5.10
CA ILE A 72 -11.40 -6.59 -6.14
C ILE A 72 -11.39 -5.06 -6.07
N SER A 73 -10.99 -4.44 -7.17
CA SER A 73 -11.02 -2.99 -7.38
C SER A 73 -12.39 -2.53 -7.86
N VAL A 74 -13.24 -2.12 -6.92
CA VAL A 74 -14.63 -1.74 -7.18
C VAL A 74 -14.74 -0.27 -7.56
N HIS A 75 -14.13 0.61 -6.75
CA HIS A 75 -14.14 2.09 -6.82
C HIS A 75 -15.52 2.76 -6.73
N SER A 76 -16.57 2.24 -7.36
CA SER A 76 -17.95 2.72 -7.20
C SER A 76 -18.93 1.61 -7.58
N THR A 77 -20.07 1.53 -6.91
CA THR A 77 -21.20 0.67 -7.33
C THR A 77 -22.12 1.35 -8.34
N ASN A 78 -21.93 2.65 -8.58
CA ASN A 78 -22.62 3.38 -9.63
C ASN A 78 -21.93 3.12 -10.98
N LYS A 79 -22.62 2.47 -11.90
CA LYS A 79 -22.07 2.04 -13.20
C LYS A 79 -21.49 3.21 -14.02
N ALA A 80 -22.14 4.36 -14.05
CA ALA A 80 -21.67 5.51 -14.84
C ALA A 80 -20.35 6.05 -14.29
N ILE A 81 -20.29 6.27 -12.97
CA ILE A 81 -19.10 6.75 -12.25
C ILE A 81 -17.96 5.74 -12.37
N ARG A 82 -18.25 4.45 -12.16
CA ARG A 82 -17.27 3.38 -12.31
C ARG A 82 -16.68 3.31 -13.72
N ASN A 83 -17.51 3.41 -14.76
CA ASN A 83 -17.04 3.39 -16.14
C ASN A 83 -16.17 4.60 -16.48
N ALA A 84 -16.52 5.79 -15.95
CA ALA A 84 -15.71 7.00 -16.08
C ALA A 84 -14.35 6.84 -15.37
N LEU A 85 -14.36 6.35 -14.13
CA LEU A 85 -13.16 6.07 -13.34
C LEU A 85 -12.22 5.06 -14.02
N LEU A 86 -12.77 3.99 -14.59
CA LEU A 86 -12.01 2.95 -15.30
C LEU A 86 -11.61 3.34 -16.72
N GLY A 87 -12.13 4.45 -17.26
CA GLY A 87 -11.96 4.78 -18.67
C GLY A 87 -12.42 3.66 -19.59
N ASN A 88 -13.44 2.90 -19.18
CA ASN A 88 -13.96 1.73 -19.89
C ASN A 88 -15.50 1.80 -19.97
N PRO A 89 -16.06 2.29 -21.08
CA PRO A 89 -17.51 2.41 -21.24
C PRO A 89 -18.21 1.04 -21.35
N LYS A 90 -17.46 -0.01 -21.67
CA LYS A 90 -17.95 -1.39 -21.79
C LYS A 90 -17.79 -2.19 -20.50
N ALA A 91 -17.28 -1.58 -19.42
CA ALA A 91 -17.16 -2.27 -18.14
C ALA A 91 -18.54 -2.75 -17.67
N GLY A 92 -18.59 -4.03 -17.29
CA GLY A 92 -19.79 -4.68 -16.79
C GLY A 92 -20.26 -4.11 -15.46
N ASP A 93 -21.46 -4.49 -15.06
CA ASP A 93 -22.01 -4.16 -13.75
C ASP A 93 -21.31 -4.98 -12.67
N VAL A 94 -20.49 -4.30 -11.85
CA VAL A 94 -19.70 -4.94 -10.79
C VAL A 94 -20.57 -5.65 -9.76
N LEU A 95 -21.80 -5.16 -9.50
CA LEU A 95 -22.69 -5.78 -8.53
C LEU A 95 -23.16 -7.17 -8.98
N LYS A 96 -23.30 -7.39 -10.30
CA LYS A 96 -23.62 -8.72 -10.85
C LYS A 96 -22.46 -9.69 -10.68
N GLU A 97 -21.23 -9.21 -10.84
CA GLU A 97 -20.03 -10.01 -10.62
C GLU A 97 -19.86 -10.39 -9.15
N LEU A 98 -20.04 -9.43 -8.23
CA LEU A 98 -20.02 -9.69 -6.79
C LEU A 98 -21.13 -10.65 -6.35
N LYS A 99 -22.32 -10.55 -6.96
CA LYS A 99 -23.43 -11.49 -6.71
C LYS A 99 -23.05 -12.91 -7.15
N PHE A 100 -22.50 -13.06 -8.34
CA PHE A 100 -22.01 -14.36 -8.83
C PHE A 100 -20.97 -14.97 -7.88
N LEU A 101 -20.00 -14.18 -7.42
CA LEU A 101 -18.96 -14.63 -6.49
C LEU A 101 -19.55 -15.04 -5.13
N LYS A 102 -20.48 -14.25 -4.59
CA LYS A 102 -21.23 -14.54 -3.36
C LYS A 102 -22.00 -15.86 -3.46
N GLU A 103 -22.75 -16.06 -4.54
CA GLU A 103 -23.55 -17.29 -4.78
C GLU A 103 -22.67 -18.54 -4.85
N ASN A 104 -21.43 -18.39 -5.32
CA ASN A 104 -20.42 -19.46 -5.36
C ASN A 104 -19.53 -19.51 -4.11
N LYS A 105 -19.91 -18.79 -3.04
CA LYS A 105 -19.24 -18.75 -1.74
C LYS A 105 -17.77 -18.30 -1.78
N ILE A 106 -17.42 -17.44 -2.74
CA ILE A 106 -16.08 -16.87 -2.87
C ILE A 106 -15.96 -15.65 -1.95
N ARG A 107 -14.97 -15.64 -1.05
CA ARG A 107 -14.66 -14.48 -0.21
C ARG A 107 -13.97 -13.39 -1.04
N MET A 108 -14.18 -12.15 -0.64
CA MET A 108 -13.77 -10.96 -1.38
C MET A 108 -13.23 -9.90 -0.42
N HIS A 109 -12.07 -9.36 -0.76
CA HIS A 109 -11.52 -8.13 -0.20
C HIS A 109 -11.64 -7.06 -1.27
N VAL A 110 -12.28 -5.94 -0.98
CA VAL A 110 -12.59 -4.94 -2.00
C VAL A 110 -11.90 -3.61 -1.70
N GLN A 111 -11.50 -2.90 -2.76
CA GLN A 111 -10.84 -1.60 -2.67
C GLN A 111 -11.67 -0.53 -3.39
N ILE A 112 -11.72 0.63 -2.76
CA ILE A 112 -12.25 1.88 -3.29
C ILE A 112 -11.06 2.84 -3.36
N VAL A 113 -10.71 3.27 -4.57
CA VAL A 113 -9.74 4.36 -4.76
C VAL A 113 -10.57 5.64 -4.79
N LEU A 114 -10.42 6.46 -3.76
CA LEU A 114 -11.16 7.70 -3.56
C LEU A 114 -10.59 8.78 -4.48
N CYS A 115 -11.41 9.22 -5.43
CA CYS A 115 -11.12 10.28 -6.38
C CYS A 115 -12.13 11.43 -6.13
N PRO A 116 -11.68 12.56 -5.54
CA PRO A 116 -12.55 13.70 -5.28
C PRO A 116 -13.31 14.18 -6.53
N GLY A 117 -14.60 14.49 -6.37
CA GLY A 117 -15.52 14.88 -7.44
C GLY A 117 -16.05 13.72 -8.29
N TYR A 118 -15.70 12.46 -8.00
CA TYR A 118 -16.21 11.29 -8.71
C TYR A 118 -16.97 10.34 -7.79
N ASN A 119 -16.32 9.83 -6.75
CA ASN A 119 -16.86 8.76 -5.89
C ASN A 119 -16.74 9.07 -4.39
N ASP A 120 -16.66 10.35 -4.05
CA ASP A 120 -16.65 10.89 -2.70
C ASP A 120 -18.07 11.10 -2.13
N ASP A 121 -18.12 11.53 -0.87
CA ASP A 121 -19.33 11.92 -0.15
C ASP A 121 -20.50 10.93 -0.28
N LYS A 122 -21.59 11.32 -0.95
CA LYS A 122 -22.81 10.50 -1.09
C LYS A 122 -22.54 9.22 -1.89
N GLU A 123 -21.68 9.28 -2.90
CA GLU A 123 -21.35 8.12 -3.71
C GLU A 123 -20.44 7.15 -2.96
N LEU A 124 -19.55 7.64 -2.09
CA LEU A 124 -18.79 6.79 -1.16
C LEU A 124 -19.74 6.05 -0.20
N GLN A 125 -20.69 6.77 0.42
CA GLN A 125 -21.68 6.17 1.33
C GLN A 125 -22.53 5.11 0.64
N ARG A 126 -22.98 5.39 -0.60
CA ARG A 126 -23.73 4.44 -1.42
C ARG A 126 -22.89 3.19 -1.70
N THR A 127 -21.66 3.38 -2.17
CA THR A 127 -20.75 2.29 -2.52
C THR A 127 -20.50 1.37 -1.32
N ILE A 128 -20.19 1.93 -0.14
CA ILE A 128 -19.99 1.13 1.09
C ILE A 128 -21.27 0.37 1.47
N ARG A 129 -22.44 1.00 1.38
CA ARG A 129 -23.73 0.37 1.70
C ARG A 129 -24.07 -0.79 0.77
N ASP A 130 -23.87 -0.60 -0.54
CA ASP A 130 -24.13 -1.63 -1.54
C ASP A 130 -23.19 -2.83 -1.35
N LEU A 131 -21.89 -2.56 -1.11
CA LEU A 131 -20.89 -3.60 -0.82
C LEU A 131 -21.19 -4.36 0.47
N TYR A 132 -21.68 -3.67 1.50
CA TYR A 132 -22.10 -4.30 2.74
C TYR A 132 -23.22 -5.33 2.55
N GLY A 133 -24.09 -5.19 1.53
CA GLY A 133 -25.11 -6.18 1.17
C GLY A 133 -24.56 -7.56 0.79
N PHE A 134 -23.25 -7.66 0.54
CA PHE A 134 -22.55 -8.90 0.23
C PHE A 134 -21.81 -9.51 1.42
N TYR A 135 -21.84 -8.90 2.61
CA TYR A 135 -21.31 -9.49 3.83
C TYR A 135 -22.02 -10.85 4.12
N PRO A 136 -21.29 -11.90 4.57
CA PRO A 136 -19.88 -11.93 4.97
C PRO A 136 -18.88 -12.17 3.82
N TYR A 137 -19.35 -12.35 2.59
CA TYR A 137 -18.49 -12.68 1.46
C TYR A 137 -17.65 -11.49 0.99
N VAL A 138 -18.18 -10.26 1.01
CA VAL A 138 -17.31 -9.07 1.10
C VAL A 138 -16.85 -8.96 2.55
N SER A 139 -15.64 -9.47 2.80
CA SER A 139 -15.06 -9.59 4.14
C SER A 139 -14.34 -8.33 4.60
N SER A 140 -13.82 -7.52 3.68
CA SER A 140 -13.24 -6.20 4.01
C SER A 140 -13.35 -5.23 2.83
N ILE A 141 -13.49 -3.94 3.14
CA ILE A 141 -13.56 -2.82 2.20
C ILE A 141 -12.44 -1.84 2.59
N ALA A 142 -11.43 -1.67 1.75
CA ALA A 142 -10.42 -0.63 1.88
C ALA A 142 -10.85 0.63 1.12
N VAL A 143 -10.71 1.80 1.74
CA VAL A 143 -10.84 3.11 1.09
C VAL A 143 -9.46 3.75 1.10
N VAL A 144 -8.87 3.92 -0.08
CA VAL A 144 -7.52 4.45 -0.26
C VAL A 144 -7.58 5.75 -1.07
N PRO A 145 -6.79 6.79 -0.75
CA PRO A 145 -6.76 7.99 -1.57
C PRO A 145 -6.12 7.70 -2.93
N VAL A 146 -6.47 8.49 -3.94
CA VAL A 146 -5.85 8.37 -5.26
C VAL A 146 -4.37 8.76 -5.23
N GLY A 147 -3.51 7.84 -5.70
CA GLY A 147 -2.08 8.10 -5.93
C GLY A 147 -1.86 8.89 -7.22
N ILE A 148 -1.26 10.07 -7.09
CA ILE A 148 -1.01 10.99 -8.21
C ILE A 148 0.48 11.27 -8.34
N THR A 149 1.05 10.95 -9.50
CA THR A 149 2.44 11.31 -9.82
C THR A 149 2.49 12.64 -10.58
N MET A 150 3.68 13.26 -10.63
CA MET A 150 3.97 14.43 -11.46
C MET A 150 3.94 14.12 -12.96
N HIS A 151 4.04 12.85 -13.35
CA HIS A 151 4.01 12.38 -14.73
C HIS A 151 2.58 12.09 -15.24
N ARG A 152 1.56 12.31 -14.41
CA ARG A 152 0.16 12.06 -14.78
C ARG A 152 -0.23 12.89 -16.00
N LYS A 153 -1.14 12.32 -16.79
CA LYS A 153 -1.82 13.03 -17.89
C LYS A 153 -3.21 13.50 -17.52
N SER A 154 -3.85 12.85 -16.53
CA SER A 154 -5.19 13.18 -16.11
C SER A 154 -5.20 14.47 -15.27
N ARG A 155 -6.31 15.21 -15.33
CA ARG A 155 -6.56 16.39 -14.50
C ARG A 155 -7.16 16.02 -13.13
N LEU A 156 -6.91 14.80 -12.66
CA LEU A 156 -7.36 14.39 -11.33
C LEU A 156 -6.73 15.28 -10.25
N ILE A 157 -7.55 15.60 -9.27
CA ILE A 157 -7.16 16.30 -8.05
C ILE A 157 -6.92 15.22 -6.99
N GLY A 158 -5.88 15.40 -6.19
CA GLY A 158 -5.57 14.49 -5.08
C GLY A 158 -6.56 14.67 -3.93
N VAL A 159 -6.58 13.70 -3.02
CA VAL A 159 -7.32 13.84 -1.77
C VAL A 159 -6.58 14.86 -0.89
N GLU A 160 -7.26 15.97 -0.58
CA GLU A 160 -6.78 16.97 0.37
C GLU A 160 -7.32 16.71 1.78
N LYS A 161 -6.91 17.54 2.75
CA LYS A 161 -7.25 17.37 4.16
C LYS A 161 -8.75 17.27 4.39
N GLU A 162 -9.53 18.19 3.83
CA GLU A 162 -10.98 18.24 4.02
C GLU A 162 -11.68 17.03 3.38
N ASP A 163 -11.19 16.54 2.24
CA ASP A 163 -11.69 15.33 1.59
C ASP A 163 -11.43 14.09 2.46
N ALA A 164 -10.22 14.00 3.01
CA ALA A 164 -9.84 12.90 3.90
C ALA A 164 -10.71 12.87 5.16
N LEU A 165 -10.96 14.02 5.79
CA LEU A 165 -11.83 14.13 6.97
C LEU A 165 -13.27 13.68 6.65
N ARG A 166 -13.86 14.16 5.55
CA ARG A 166 -15.21 13.73 5.14
C ARG A 166 -15.28 12.23 4.86
N ALA A 167 -14.27 11.67 4.20
CA ALA A 167 -14.20 10.23 3.95
C ALA A 167 -14.08 9.42 5.26
N LEU A 168 -13.24 9.88 6.20
CA LEU A 168 -13.07 9.23 7.50
C LEU A 168 -14.35 9.30 8.35
N ASP A 169 -15.07 10.41 8.35
CA ASP A 169 -16.36 10.53 9.03
C ASP A 169 -17.40 9.52 8.49
N ILE A 170 -17.44 9.36 7.16
CA ILE A 170 -18.26 8.35 6.51
C ILE A 170 -17.85 6.95 6.98
N ILE A 171 -16.55 6.63 6.93
CA ILE A 171 -16.00 5.32 7.30
C ILE A 171 -16.33 5.01 8.77
N ASP A 172 -16.06 5.92 9.70
CA ASP A 172 -16.33 5.74 11.13
C ASP A 172 -17.82 5.48 11.39
N SER A 173 -18.72 6.20 10.70
CA SER A 173 -20.17 5.98 10.83
C SER A 173 -20.59 4.55 10.47
N PHE A 174 -19.97 3.96 9.45
CA PHE A 174 -20.22 2.57 9.05
C PHE A 174 -19.51 1.57 9.97
N GLN A 175 -18.27 1.85 10.38
CA GLN A 175 -17.54 1.02 11.33
C GLN A 175 -18.30 0.84 12.65
N LYS A 176 -18.83 1.92 13.23
CA LYS A 176 -19.68 1.87 14.43
C LYS A 176 -20.89 0.96 14.24
N ARG A 177 -21.58 1.06 13.09
CA ARG A 177 -22.74 0.21 12.76
C ARG A 177 -22.35 -1.26 12.60
N PHE A 178 -21.23 -1.54 11.94
CA PHE A 178 -20.77 -2.90 11.69
C PHE A 178 -20.27 -3.57 12.97
N ARG A 179 -19.50 -2.86 13.81
CA ARG A 179 -19.09 -3.37 15.12
C ARG A 179 -20.28 -3.71 16.01
N LYS A 180 -21.30 -2.84 16.06
CA LYS A 180 -22.52 -3.11 16.83
C LYS A 180 -23.25 -4.37 16.37
N LYS A 181 -23.23 -4.67 15.07
CA LYS A 181 -24.00 -5.78 14.48
C LYS A 181 -23.22 -7.10 14.38
N HIS A 182 -21.92 -7.02 14.13
CA HIS A 182 -21.08 -8.17 13.77
C HIS A 182 -19.85 -8.34 14.66
N GLY A 183 -19.61 -7.43 15.62
CA GLY A 183 -18.41 -7.42 16.46
C GLY A 183 -17.14 -6.95 15.75
N VAL A 184 -17.17 -6.76 14.43
CA VAL A 184 -16.01 -6.38 13.61
C VAL A 184 -16.33 -5.22 12.68
N SER A 185 -15.30 -4.44 12.34
CA SER A 185 -15.36 -3.49 11.23
C SER A 185 -15.35 -4.26 9.89
N VAL A 186 -16.00 -3.72 8.87
CA VAL A 186 -15.95 -4.26 7.49
C VAL A 186 -15.34 -3.25 6.53
N VAL A 187 -15.33 -1.97 6.89
CA VAL A 187 -14.74 -0.89 6.08
C VAL A 187 -13.60 -0.24 6.85
N TYR A 188 -12.54 0.11 6.13
CA TYR A 188 -11.31 0.66 6.67
C TYR A 188 -10.76 1.73 5.74
N GLY A 189 -10.34 2.87 6.29
CA GLY A 189 -9.51 3.84 5.56
C GLY A 189 -8.05 3.40 5.56
N ALA A 190 -7.32 3.68 4.48
CA ALA A 190 -5.86 3.61 4.49
C ALA A 190 -5.28 4.64 5.47
N ASP A 191 -4.11 4.32 6.02
CA ASP A 191 -3.37 5.15 6.96
C ASP A 191 -3.09 6.55 6.38
N GLU A 192 -2.91 6.64 5.06
CA GLU A 192 -2.73 7.91 4.35
C GLU A 192 -3.91 8.88 4.53
N LEU A 193 -5.16 8.40 4.65
CA LEU A 193 -6.31 9.27 4.93
C LEU A 193 -6.19 9.91 6.32
N TYR A 194 -5.76 9.16 7.33
CA TYR A 194 -5.59 9.68 8.69
C TYR A 194 -4.44 10.67 8.76
N ILE A 195 -3.33 10.38 8.06
CA ILE A 195 -2.17 11.27 7.95
C ILE A 195 -2.58 12.59 7.27
N LYS A 196 -3.26 12.53 6.13
CA LYS A 196 -3.77 13.72 5.41
C LYS A 196 -4.78 14.52 6.23
N GLY A 197 -5.69 13.82 6.92
CA GLY A 197 -6.68 14.44 7.81
C GLY A 197 -6.06 15.08 9.06
N GLY A 198 -4.85 14.67 9.44
CA GLY A 198 -4.21 15.09 10.69
C GLY A 198 -4.92 14.56 11.93
N VAL A 199 -5.47 13.34 11.84
CA VAL A 199 -6.23 12.69 12.92
C VAL A 199 -5.55 11.41 13.38
N ASN A 200 -5.88 10.97 14.59
CA ASN A 200 -5.33 9.73 15.14
C ASN A 200 -5.87 8.50 14.39
N PHE A 201 -5.02 7.48 14.27
CA PHE A 201 -5.46 6.18 13.78
C PHE A 201 -6.40 5.50 14.80
N PRO A 202 -7.32 4.64 14.33
CA PRO A 202 -8.04 3.69 15.17
C PRO A 202 -7.09 2.84 16.01
N ALA A 203 -7.60 2.28 17.11
CA ALA A 203 -6.83 1.31 17.88
C ALA A 203 -6.50 0.08 17.01
N LEU A 204 -5.30 -0.51 17.16
CA LEU A 204 -4.89 -1.67 16.35
C LEU A 204 -5.90 -2.83 16.40
N SER A 205 -6.55 -3.04 17.53
CA SER A 205 -7.61 -4.06 17.70
C SER A 205 -8.81 -3.85 16.79
N GLU A 206 -9.08 -2.62 16.33
CA GLU A 206 -10.20 -2.33 15.42
C GLU A 206 -9.95 -2.79 13.99
N TYR A 207 -8.69 -3.08 13.63
CA TYR A 207 -8.29 -3.59 12.32
C TYR A 207 -8.44 -5.12 12.19
N GLY A 208 -8.71 -5.83 13.28
CA GLY A 208 -8.84 -7.28 13.30
C GLY A 208 -7.57 -7.98 12.82
N GLU A 209 -7.71 -8.87 11.83
CA GLU A 209 -6.60 -9.62 11.22
C GLU A 209 -5.83 -8.82 10.16
N LEU A 210 -6.03 -7.50 10.06
CA LEU A 210 -5.39 -6.62 9.07
C LEU A 210 -5.57 -7.12 7.61
N PRO A 211 -6.79 -7.45 7.16
CA PRO A 211 -7.04 -8.07 5.84
C PRO A 211 -6.73 -7.14 4.64
N GLN A 212 -6.28 -5.92 4.91
CA GLN A 212 -6.03 -4.86 3.94
C GLN A 212 -4.66 -4.20 4.14
N ILE A 213 -3.73 -4.86 4.83
CA ILE A 213 -2.41 -4.31 5.12
C ILE A 213 -1.67 -3.89 3.83
N GLU A 214 -1.79 -4.68 2.76
CA GLU A 214 -1.23 -4.42 1.42
C GLU A 214 -1.80 -3.15 0.75
N ASN A 215 -2.94 -2.65 1.24
CA ASN A 215 -3.53 -1.37 0.80
C ASN A 215 -3.14 -0.18 1.68
N GLY A 216 -2.14 -0.35 2.54
CA GLY A 216 -1.77 0.68 3.50
C GLY A 216 -2.79 0.86 4.62
N VAL A 217 -3.57 -0.16 4.96
CA VAL A 217 -4.54 -0.12 6.06
C VAL A 217 -3.96 -0.77 7.31
N GLY A 218 -3.61 0.04 8.31
CA GLY A 218 -3.12 -0.44 9.61
C GLY A 218 -1.62 -0.69 9.69
N MET A 219 -0.83 -0.29 8.68
CA MET A 219 0.62 -0.43 8.66
C MET A 219 1.29 0.39 9.78
N VAL A 220 0.92 1.67 9.91
CA VAL A 220 1.48 2.58 10.92
C VAL A 220 1.06 2.17 12.34
N PRO A 221 -0.23 1.89 12.64
CA PRO A 221 -0.64 1.33 13.93
C PRO A 221 0.07 0.03 14.29
N LEU A 222 0.24 -0.89 13.33
CA LEU A 222 0.95 -2.15 13.55
C LEU A 222 2.40 -1.89 13.92
N PHE A 223 3.10 -1.08 13.13
CA PHE A 223 4.50 -0.73 13.36
C PHE A 223 4.70 -0.08 14.73
N ILE A 224 3.86 0.90 15.10
CA ILE A 224 3.90 1.54 16.42
C ILE A 224 3.70 0.52 17.54
N SER A 225 2.78 -0.43 17.37
CA SER A 225 2.48 -1.48 18.36
C SER A 225 3.65 -2.45 18.55
N GLN A 226 4.27 -2.89 17.46
CA GLN A 226 5.46 -3.76 17.48
C GLN A 226 6.66 -3.03 18.09
N ALA A 227 6.91 -1.77 17.68
CA ALA A 227 8.00 -0.96 18.19
C ALA A 227 7.91 -0.73 19.71
N LYS A 228 6.68 -0.72 20.27
CA LYS A 228 6.51 -0.61 21.72
C LYS A 228 7.09 -1.79 22.51
N LYS A 229 7.22 -2.96 21.89
CA LYS A 229 7.68 -4.21 22.51
C LYS A 229 9.20 -4.41 22.41
N ILE A 230 9.90 -3.58 21.63
CA ILE A 230 11.36 -3.62 21.51
C ILE A 230 12.01 -3.27 22.85
N LYS A 231 13.10 -3.99 23.15
CA LYS A 231 14.01 -3.76 24.28
C LYS A 231 15.45 -3.71 23.76
N ALA A 232 16.34 -3.05 24.50
CA ALA A 232 17.76 -3.00 24.21
C ALA A 232 18.40 -4.41 24.20
N PRO A 233 19.38 -4.65 23.33
CA PRO A 233 20.28 -5.78 23.49
C PRO A 233 21.10 -5.65 24.78
N GLN A 234 21.44 -6.78 25.42
CA GLN A 234 22.04 -6.83 26.77
C GLN A 234 23.46 -6.25 26.88
N ASN A 235 24.11 -5.84 25.79
CA ASN A 235 25.52 -5.43 25.81
C ASN A 235 25.79 -4.13 25.01
N PRO A 236 25.73 -2.95 25.64
CA PRO A 236 25.87 -1.65 24.96
C PRO A 236 27.35 -1.23 24.83
N GLU A 237 28.24 -2.13 24.42
CA GLU A 237 29.69 -1.83 24.45
C GLU A 237 30.16 -0.83 23.37
N LYS A 238 29.29 -0.38 22.46
CA LYS A 238 29.54 0.82 21.65
C LYS A 238 28.23 1.58 21.41
N LYS A 239 28.24 2.90 21.62
CA LYS A 239 27.19 3.82 21.16
C LYS A 239 27.25 3.95 19.63
N LYS A 240 26.89 2.87 18.94
CA LYS A 240 26.83 2.81 17.48
C LYS A 240 25.70 3.72 17.01
N THR A 241 25.99 4.55 16.01
CA THR A 241 25.00 5.44 15.41
C THR A 241 24.75 4.98 13.98
N SER A 242 23.51 4.58 13.70
CA SER A 242 23.09 4.14 12.37
C SER A 242 22.26 5.22 11.69
N LEU A 243 22.31 5.26 10.37
CA LEU A 243 21.47 6.12 9.54
C LEU A 243 20.37 5.27 8.91
N THR A 244 19.16 5.80 8.81
CA THR A 244 18.10 5.21 7.99
C THR A 244 17.27 6.32 7.36
N PHE A 245 16.37 5.94 6.44
CA PHE A 245 15.50 6.88 5.76
C PHE A 245 14.09 6.33 5.61
N THR A 246 13.15 7.23 5.34
CA THR A 246 11.77 6.86 5.06
C THR A 246 11.08 7.92 4.24
N GLY A 247 9.93 7.58 3.64
CA GLY A 247 9.08 8.56 2.97
C GLY A 247 8.52 9.58 3.95
N THR A 248 8.23 10.79 3.47
CA THR A 248 7.80 11.93 4.30
C THR A 248 6.53 11.65 5.12
N SER A 249 5.63 10.77 4.65
CA SER A 249 4.40 10.43 5.38
C SER A 249 4.64 9.61 6.64
N PHE A 250 5.63 8.69 6.62
CA PHE A 250 5.93 7.84 7.76
C PHE A 250 6.98 8.44 8.70
N TYR A 251 7.76 9.41 8.21
CA TYR A 251 8.84 10.07 8.96
C TYR A 251 8.46 10.51 10.39
N PRO A 252 7.35 11.23 10.64
CA PRO A 252 7.02 11.69 11.98
C PRO A 252 6.84 10.54 12.99
N TYR A 253 6.33 9.40 12.52
CA TYR A 253 6.10 8.22 13.34
C TYR A 253 7.40 7.46 13.60
N LEU A 254 8.21 7.25 12.56
CA LEU A 254 9.50 6.59 12.70
C LEU A 254 10.45 7.40 13.59
N LYS A 255 10.50 8.72 13.42
CA LYS A 255 11.33 9.61 14.24
C LYS A 255 10.94 9.54 15.73
N LYS A 256 9.64 9.60 16.03
CA LYS A 256 9.16 9.44 17.42
C LYS A 256 9.53 8.08 18.02
N ILE A 257 9.55 7.03 17.21
CA ILE A 257 9.96 5.69 17.64
C ILE A 257 11.45 5.64 17.91
N THR A 258 12.29 6.15 17.00
CA THR A 258 13.75 6.14 17.19
C THR A 258 14.20 7.04 18.33
N ASP A 259 13.54 8.18 18.54
CA ASP A 259 13.79 9.05 19.71
C ASP A 259 13.50 8.32 21.02
N ARG A 260 12.38 7.59 21.10
CA ARG A 260 12.06 6.76 22.26
C ARG A 260 13.10 5.64 22.48
N LEU A 261 13.58 5.02 21.39
CA LEU A 261 14.61 3.97 21.48
C LEU A 261 15.95 4.55 21.96
N LEU A 262 16.30 5.76 21.55
CA LEU A 262 17.48 6.47 22.06
C LEU A 262 17.33 6.76 23.56
N GLU A 263 16.20 7.31 23.98
CA GLU A 263 15.95 7.70 25.39
C GLU A 263 15.90 6.50 26.34
N LYS A 264 15.21 5.42 25.95
CA LYS A 264 14.95 4.28 26.84
C LYS A 264 15.99 3.17 26.75
N GLU A 265 16.48 2.93 25.54
CA GLU A 265 17.29 1.76 25.22
C GLU A 265 18.74 2.15 24.83
N GLY A 266 19.05 3.45 24.72
CA GLY A 266 20.37 3.95 24.32
C GLY A 266 20.71 3.73 22.84
N ILE A 267 19.70 3.43 22.02
CA ILE A 267 19.85 3.04 20.62
C ILE A 267 19.79 4.28 19.73
N ASN A 268 20.90 4.65 19.10
CA ASN A 268 20.97 5.85 18.27
C ASN A 268 20.75 5.57 16.78
N ILE A 269 19.58 5.97 16.27
CA ILE A 269 19.22 5.86 14.85
C ILE A 269 18.75 7.22 14.33
N ASN A 270 19.54 7.78 13.42
CA ASN A 270 19.17 9.00 12.72
C ASN A 270 18.26 8.64 11.54
N VAL A 271 17.13 9.33 11.43
CA VAL A 271 16.12 9.09 10.40
C VAL A 271 16.06 10.32 9.51
N ILE A 272 16.21 10.11 8.20
CA ILE A 272 16.10 11.18 7.19
C ILE A 272 14.78 11.01 6.41
N PRO A 273 13.93 12.05 6.33
CA PRO A 273 12.80 12.05 5.41
C PRO A 273 13.32 12.26 4.00
N VAL A 274 12.98 11.35 3.08
CA VAL A 274 13.35 11.46 1.67
C VAL A 274 12.15 11.93 0.86
N GLU A 275 12.34 13.04 0.15
CA GLU A 275 11.34 13.57 -0.77
C GLU A 275 11.44 12.88 -2.13
N ASN A 276 10.31 12.38 -2.62
CA ASN A 276 10.22 11.73 -3.92
C ASN A 276 10.19 12.78 -5.03
N THR A 277 11.33 13.04 -5.68
CA THR A 277 11.38 13.94 -6.83
C THR A 277 11.18 13.20 -8.15
N PHE A 278 11.35 11.87 -8.14
CA PHE A 278 11.17 11.06 -9.33
C PHE A 278 9.71 10.94 -9.76
N PHE A 279 8.82 10.54 -8.85
CA PHE A 279 7.37 10.50 -9.05
C PHE A 279 6.68 11.79 -8.61
N GLY A 280 7.37 12.67 -7.91
CA GLY A 280 6.86 13.96 -7.42
C GLY A 280 6.44 13.92 -5.96
N LYS A 281 6.51 15.09 -5.30
CA LYS A 281 6.39 15.27 -3.85
C LYS A 281 5.07 14.77 -3.24
N ALA A 282 4.04 14.60 -4.05
CA ALA A 282 2.76 14.03 -3.64
C ALA A 282 2.85 12.52 -3.31
N ILE A 283 3.89 11.83 -3.79
CA ILE A 283 4.18 10.44 -3.46
C ILE A 283 5.09 10.41 -2.23
N THR A 284 4.52 10.06 -1.08
CA THR A 284 5.16 10.24 0.23
C THR A 284 5.52 8.93 0.92
N VAL A 285 5.33 7.79 0.26
CA VAL A 285 5.55 6.44 0.81
C VAL A 285 6.95 5.93 0.52
N THR A 286 7.51 5.15 1.45
CA THR A 286 8.89 4.64 1.38
C THR A 286 9.11 3.72 0.18
N GLY A 287 8.20 2.79 -0.08
CA GLY A 287 8.35 1.79 -1.14
C GLY A 287 8.33 2.33 -2.58
N LEU A 288 8.09 3.63 -2.76
CA LEU A 288 8.14 4.29 -4.07
C LEU A 288 9.32 5.26 -4.20
N LEU A 289 10.22 5.31 -3.21
CA LEU A 289 11.46 6.08 -3.28
C LEU A 289 12.42 5.44 -4.28
N THR A 290 13.14 6.29 -5.00
CA THR A 290 14.17 5.86 -5.97
C THR A 290 15.56 5.93 -5.35
N GLY A 291 16.51 5.18 -5.91
CA GLY A 291 17.90 5.25 -5.46
C GLY A 291 18.47 6.66 -5.64
N ARG A 292 18.07 7.38 -6.70
CA ARG A 292 18.46 8.78 -6.93
C ARG A 292 17.96 9.71 -5.84
N ASP A 293 16.70 9.55 -5.42
CA ASP A 293 16.14 10.36 -4.34
C ASP A 293 16.90 10.12 -3.03
N VAL A 294 17.23 8.86 -2.73
CA VAL A 294 18.00 8.48 -1.54
C VAL A 294 19.42 9.05 -1.58
N ILE A 295 20.17 8.82 -2.67
CA ILE A 295 21.55 9.31 -2.80
C ILE A 295 21.60 10.84 -2.67
N ARG A 296 20.70 11.55 -3.37
CA ARG A 296 20.62 13.02 -3.29
C ARG A 296 20.38 13.51 -1.87
N GLU A 297 19.45 12.87 -1.15
CA GLU A 297 19.04 13.34 0.18
C GLU A 297 20.07 13.01 1.26
N LEU A 298 20.90 11.98 1.06
CA LEU A 298 21.84 11.48 2.05
C LEU A 298 23.30 11.87 1.79
N SER A 299 23.65 12.45 0.63
CA SER A 299 25.04 12.66 0.20
C SER A 299 25.92 13.44 1.17
N ASP A 300 25.34 14.29 2.00
CA ASP A 300 26.01 15.15 2.99
C ASP A 300 25.63 14.81 4.44
N LYS A 301 25.01 13.64 4.67
CA LYS A 301 24.42 13.25 5.98
C LYS A 301 24.95 11.92 6.52
N THR A 302 25.95 11.32 5.86
CA THR A 302 26.53 10.03 6.27
C THR A 302 27.61 10.16 7.33
N ASP A 303 28.26 11.32 7.45
CA ASP A 303 29.32 11.55 8.42
C ASP A 303 28.88 11.22 9.86
N GLY A 304 29.72 10.48 10.58
CA GLY A 304 29.45 10.06 11.96
C GLY A 304 28.55 8.83 12.13
N HIS A 305 28.14 8.18 11.03
CA HIS A 305 27.35 6.96 11.05
C HIS A 305 28.17 5.74 10.63
N GLU A 306 27.95 4.59 11.26
CA GLU A 306 28.68 3.37 10.93
C GLU A 306 28.13 2.67 9.68
N CYS A 307 26.82 2.80 9.45
CA CYS A 307 26.13 2.14 8.37
C CYS A 307 24.78 2.79 8.06
N LEU A 308 24.33 2.61 6.83
CA LEU A 308 23.00 2.96 6.33
C LEU A 308 22.10 1.72 6.33
N LEU A 309 21.01 1.78 7.09
CA LEU A 309 19.94 0.79 7.11
C LEU A 309 18.90 1.16 6.05
N ILE A 310 18.77 0.32 5.02
CA ILE A 310 17.82 0.48 3.93
C ILE A 310 16.63 -0.45 4.14
N PRO A 311 15.40 0.08 4.29
CA PRO A 311 14.21 -0.76 4.40
C PRO A 311 13.96 -1.52 3.09
N ASP A 312 13.77 -2.83 3.19
CA ASP A 312 13.60 -3.74 2.05
C ASP A 312 12.45 -3.37 1.10
N VAL A 313 11.43 -2.66 1.60
CA VAL A 313 10.28 -2.20 0.81
C VAL A 313 10.65 -1.27 -0.35
N VAL A 314 11.84 -0.67 -0.35
CA VAL A 314 12.33 0.17 -1.48
C VAL A 314 12.89 -0.67 -2.63
N PHE A 315 13.23 -1.93 -2.34
CA PHE A 315 13.80 -2.85 -3.30
C PHE A 315 12.70 -3.64 -4.00
N ARG A 316 13.08 -4.22 -5.13
CA ARG A 316 12.23 -5.16 -5.84
C ARG A 316 12.23 -6.50 -5.12
N ASP A 317 11.09 -7.19 -5.12
CA ASP A 317 10.99 -8.58 -4.65
C ASP A 317 12.08 -9.47 -5.24
N GLY A 318 12.97 -9.95 -4.36
CA GLY A 318 14.06 -10.86 -4.69
C GLY A 318 15.30 -10.21 -5.32
N GLU A 319 15.39 -8.88 -5.40
CA GLU A 319 16.54 -8.16 -5.97
C GLU A 319 16.90 -6.91 -5.14
N ASP A 320 18.19 -6.68 -4.87
CA ASP A 320 18.70 -5.48 -4.17
C ASP A 320 18.78 -4.25 -5.09
N VAL A 321 17.71 -3.96 -5.83
CA VAL A 321 17.63 -2.91 -6.86
C VAL A 321 16.36 -2.07 -6.68
N PHE A 322 16.53 -0.74 -6.68
CA PHE A 322 15.47 0.25 -6.61
C PHE A 322 14.61 0.29 -7.89
N LEU A 323 13.53 1.09 -7.88
CA LEU A 323 12.61 1.24 -9.03
C LEU A 323 13.25 1.91 -10.26
N ASP A 324 14.34 2.65 -10.08
CA ASP A 324 15.10 3.36 -11.12
C ASP A 324 16.39 2.63 -11.53
N ASP A 325 16.45 1.32 -11.26
CA ASP A 325 17.55 0.40 -11.59
C ASP A 325 18.89 0.72 -10.89
N ILE A 326 18.88 1.59 -9.88
CA ILE A 326 20.02 1.79 -8.96
C ILE A 326 20.10 0.60 -8.01
N SER A 327 21.27 -0.01 -7.90
CA SER A 327 21.51 -1.12 -6.99
C SER A 327 21.90 -0.65 -5.59
N LYS A 328 21.79 -1.53 -4.61
CA LYS A 328 22.37 -1.34 -3.27
C LYS A 328 23.85 -0.92 -3.35
N LYS A 329 24.62 -1.52 -4.25
CA LYS A 329 26.06 -1.24 -4.42
C LYS A 329 26.28 0.19 -4.92
N ASP A 330 25.47 0.66 -5.87
CA ASP A 330 25.58 2.04 -6.36
C ASP A 330 25.33 3.06 -5.25
N VAL A 331 24.41 2.75 -4.32
CA VAL A 331 24.15 3.58 -3.12
C VAL A 331 25.36 3.56 -2.17
N GLU A 332 25.92 2.38 -1.91
CA GLU A 332 27.11 2.20 -1.06
C GLU A 332 28.32 2.98 -1.61
N ASP A 333 28.58 2.85 -2.92
CA ASP A 333 29.67 3.52 -3.62
C ASP A 333 29.46 5.05 -3.66
N ALA A 334 28.23 5.52 -3.91
CA ALA A 334 27.93 6.95 -4.01
C ALA A 334 27.94 7.68 -2.65
N LEU A 335 27.53 7.00 -1.58
CA LEU A 335 27.43 7.59 -0.23
C LEU A 335 28.66 7.33 0.64
N GLY A 336 29.57 6.44 0.23
CA GLY A 336 30.77 6.11 0.98
C GLY A 336 30.50 5.48 2.35
N ILE A 337 29.33 4.87 2.53
CA ILE A 337 28.89 4.26 3.80
C ILE A 337 28.43 2.82 3.58
N LYS A 338 28.77 1.93 4.51
CA LYS A 338 28.30 0.54 4.46
C LYS A 338 26.79 0.47 4.45
N VAL A 339 26.22 -0.35 3.57
CA VAL A 339 24.78 -0.49 3.41
C VAL A 339 24.28 -1.85 3.91
N LYS A 340 23.21 -1.82 4.71
CA LYS A 340 22.52 -3.03 5.19
C LYS A 340 21.04 -2.95 4.89
N VAL A 341 20.53 -4.00 4.25
CA VAL A 341 19.09 -4.16 4.01
C VAL A 341 18.44 -4.66 5.29
N ILE A 342 17.33 -4.04 5.69
CA ILE A 342 16.56 -4.41 6.86
C ILE A 342 15.11 -4.69 6.48
N GLU A 343 14.48 -5.62 7.18
CA GLU A 343 13.03 -5.81 7.09
C GLU A 343 12.32 -4.51 7.48
N SER A 344 11.25 -4.16 6.75
CA SER A 344 10.42 -2.97 7.02
C SER A 344 9.51 -3.13 8.24
N ALA A 345 10.08 -3.60 9.34
CA ALA A 345 9.46 -3.83 10.63
C ALA A 345 10.38 -3.33 11.76
N PRO A 346 9.84 -3.03 12.95
CA PRO A 346 10.66 -2.57 14.07
C PRO A 346 11.78 -3.57 14.45
N GLU A 347 11.52 -4.86 14.40
CA GLU A 347 12.52 -5.91 14.65
C GLU A 347 13.63 -5.94 13.59
N GLY A 348 13.33 -5.54 12.36
CA GLY A 348 14.31 -5.42 11.28
C GLY A 348 15.35 -4.35 11.57
N ILE A 349 14.94 -3.21 12.14
CA ILE A 349 15.84 -2.15 12.60
C ILE A 349 16.81 -2.70 13.67
N MET A 350 16.30 -3.47 14.64
CA MET A 350 17.10 -4.04 15.72
C MET A 350 18.15 -5.04 15.22
N LYS A 351 17.74 -6.00 14.38
CA LYS A 351 18.67 -6.94 13.72
C LYS A 351 19.68 -6.20 12.82
N GLY A 352 19.24 -5.11 12.21
CA GLY A 352 20.06 -4.16 11.47
C GLY A 352 21.25 -3.66 12.26
N MET A 353 21.08 -3.41 13.56
CA MET A 353 22.13 -2.88 14.42
C MET A 353 23.01 -3.96 15.07
N GLU A 354 22.45 -5.13 15.38
CA GLU A 354 23.17 -6.22 16.06
C GLU A 354 24.19 -6.91 15.16
N ALA A 355 23.82 -7.19 13.90
CA ALA A 355 24.74 -7.82 12.96
C ALA A 355 25.73 -6.77 12.44
N VAL A 356 26.84 -6.63 13.17
CA VAL A 356 28.08 -5.89 12.87
C VAL A 356 27.97 -4.93 11.69
N CYS A 357 27.57 -3.70 11.99
CA CYS A 357 28.40 -2.55 11.60
C CYS A 357 29.63 -2.58 12.53
#